data_AF-A0A970ISS9-F1
#
_entry.id   AF-A0A970ISS9-F1
#
_cell.length_a   1.000
_cell.length_b   1.000
_cell.length_c   1.000
_cell.angle_alpha   90.00
_cell.angle_beta   90.00
_cell.angle_gamma   90.00
#
_symmetry.space_group_name_H-M   'P 1'
#
loop_
_entity.id
_entity.type
_entity.pdbx_description
1 polymer ?
#
loop_
_entity_poly.entity_id
_entity_poly.type
_entity_poly.pdbx_seq_one_letter_code
_entity_poly.pdbx_strand_id
1 'polypeptide(L)'
;EESIPVVLPTNNIISKKDYRQFVCPFCGSKHGISLIGLRSTTVISALSSQLYSSEFNDDKKLLAFSDNVQDAAHRAGFFNYRTWKFSLRNAIQTFALSNNAVLPLDIFQKNLIRYWRDRLTDEEFVSFFIAPNMTWMRAYERMLKEGSLDNTAEANQLMDYIEKRVRYEVLLEYGLSSRVGRTLEKSGCSVINYDNEIVDEIIDRVKERGINELGVCGASPPDIFKHMVIGFIYQMKINGAFNDSIYNSFINEKGKEYMLSNDKIKWMPGIRSGRIPRYIYKPNGINKRIWNFDNITLETRYSQWIYACIDEVMIPENIPQIISEIILSELKRSEIVTEMPTPDDYKVYALDKSKVYMSTDITQFTCDKCGANISASQDNSVFWINAPCLRKNCDGRLYESKEEELDYYGKLYSNDNKVRIIAREHTGLLDRN
;
A
#
# COMPACT_ATOMS: atom_id res chain seq x y z
N GLU A 1 -20.28 17.48 -24.82
CA GLU A 1 -20.66 16.38 -23.92
C GLU A 1 -19.80 15.18 -24.29
N GLU A 2 -18.80 14.85 -23.47
CA GLU A 2 -18.07 13.59 -23.65
C GLU A 2 -18.91 12.46 -23.06
N SER A 3 -19.43 11.61 -23.92
CA SER A 3 -20.10 10.39 -23.51
C SER A 3 -19.07 9.42 -22.91
N ILE A 4 -19.30 8.94 -21.69
CA ILE A 4 -18.48 7.88 -21.09
C ILE A 4 -18.89 6.55 -21.72
N PRO A 5 -18.00 5.86 -22.45
CA PRO A 5 -18.31 4.56 -23.02
C PRO A 5 -18.49 3.53 -21.91
N VAL A 6 -19.70 2.99 -21.75
CA VAL A 6 -20.01 1.92 -20.80
C VAL A 6 -20.08 0.59 -21.53
N VAL A 7 -19.19 -0.34 -21.19
CA VAL A 7 -19.24 -1.71 -21.74
C VAL A 7 -20.27 -2.53 -20.98
N LEU A 8 -21.37 -2.87 -21.65
CA LEU A 8 -22.39 -3.79 -21.18
C LEU A 8 -22.17 -5.15 -21.85
N PRO A 9 -21.60 -6.15 -21.16
CA PRO A 9 -21.41 -7.45 -21.76
C PRO A 9 -22.76 -8.17 -21.95
N THR A 10 -23.10 -8.52 -23.19
CA THR A 10 -24.37 -9.17 -23.54
C THR A 10 -24.30 -10.70 -23.52
N ASN A 11 -23.10 -11.30 -23.49
CA ASN A 11 -22.92 -12.75 -23.70
C ASN A 11 -21.77 -13.36 -22.87
N ASN A 12 -21.73 -13.08 -21.56
CA ASN A 12 -20.63 -13.50 -20.69
C ASN A 12 -21.05 -14.47 -19.57
N ILE A 13 -22.18 -15.17 -19.73
CA ILE A 13 -22.68 -16.16 -18.77
C ILE A 13 -22.14 -17.56 -19.14
N ILE A 14 -21.44 -18.23 -18.22
CA ILE A 14 -20.89 -19.59 -18.44
C ILE A 14 -21.77 -20.70 -17.83
N SER A 15 -22.69 -20.38 -16.92
CA SER A 15 -23.38 -21.38 -16.10
C SER A 15 -24.73 -21.89 -16.65
N LYS A 16 -25.11 -23.11 -16.26
CA LYS A 16 -26.46 -23.67 -16.47
C LYS A 16 -27.42 -23.34 -15.31
N LYS A 17 -28.61 -22.85 -15.70
CA LYS A 17 -29.89 -22.65 -14.98
C LYS A 17 -29.90 -21.92 -13.61
N ASP A 18 -29.12 -22.29 -12.60
CA ASP A 18 -29.36 -21.77 -11.22
C ASP A 18 -28.24 -20.91 -10.60
N TYR A 19 -27.03 -20.89 -11.15
CA TYR A 19 -25.92 -20.07 -10.62
C TYR A 19 -25.25 -19.25 -11.72
N ARG A 20 -25.80 -18.07 -12.06
CA ARG A 20 -25.24 -17.19 -13.11
C ARG A 20 -23.78 -16.81 -12.83
N GLN A 21 -22.84 -17.46 -13.49
CA GLN A 21 -21.42 -17.12 -13.46
C GLN A 21 -21.07 -16.23 -14.64
N PHE A 22 -20.37 -15.14 -14.37
CA PHE A 22 -20.02 -14.16 -15.38
C PHE A 22 -18.52 -14.03 -15.62
N VAL A 23 -18.14 -13.84 -16.89
CA VAL A 23 -16.76 -13.62 -17.32
C VAL A 23 -16.51 -12.15 -17.56
N CYS A 24 -15.38 -11.62 -17.06
CA CYS A 24 -14.96 -10.28 -17.43
C CYS A 24 -14.65 -10.24 -18.95
N PRO A 25 -15.30 -9.38 -19.76
CA PRO A 25 -15.03 -9.32 -21.20
C PRO A 25 -13.63 -8.77 -21.52
N PHE A 26 -12.97 -8.10 -20.57
CA PHE A 26 -11.64 -7.52 -20.76
C PHE A 26 -10.49 -8.47 -20.40
N CYS A 27 -10.60 -9.24 -19.32
CA CYS A 27 -9.49 -10.07 -18.83
C CYS A 27 -9.80 -11.58 -18.75
N GLY A 28 -11.00 -12.01 -19.16
CA GLY A 28 -11.38 -13.44 -19.17
C GLY A 28 -11.57 -14.07 -17.79
N SER A 29 -11.53 -13.28 -16.71
CA SER A 29 -11.73 -13.79 -15.34
C SER A 29 -13.12 -14.39 -15.17
N LYS A 30 -13.19 -15.67 -14.77
CA LYS A 30 -14.44 -16.47 -14.61
C LYS A 30 -15.27 -16.11 -13.35
N HIS A 31 -14.93 -15.02 -12.67
CA HIS A 31 -15.67 -14.42 -11.53
C HIS A 31 -15.76 -12.89 -11.68
N GLY A 32 -15.86 -12.42 -12.93
CA GLY A 32 -15.37 -11.10 -13.33
C GLY A 32 -16.41 -10.01 -13.58
N ILE A 33 -17.72 -10.25 -13.39
CA ILE A 33 -18.67 -9.12 -13.32
C ILE A 33 -18.72 -8.60 -11.89
N SER A 34 -18.28 -7.35 -11.74
CA SER A 34 -18.54 -6.56 -10.55
C SER A 34 -19.91 -5.89 -10.70
N LEU A 35 -20.89 -6.29 -9.89
CA LEU A 35 -22.06 -5.45 -9.65
C LEU A 35 -21.58 -4.18 -8.94
N ILE A 36 -21.66 -3.03 -9.61
CA ILE A 36 -21.38 -1.74 -8.98
C ILE A 36 -22.65 -1.28 -8.26
N GLY A 37 -22.81 -1.77 -7.04
CA GLY A 37 -23.77 -1.23 -6.07
C GLY A 37 -23.02 -0.44 -5.02
N LEU A 38 -23.36 0.83 -4.83
CA LEU A 38 -22.81 1.65 -3.75
C LEU A 38 -23.79 1.59 -2.57
N ARG A 39 -23.40 0.93 -1.48
CA ARG A 39 -24.22 0.91 -0.26
C ARG A 39 -24.39 2.34 0.28
N SER A 40 -25.56 2.68 0.79
CA SER A 40 -25.86 4.00 1.37
C SER A 40 -24.80 4.45 2.38
N THR A 41 -24.35 3.56 3.26
CA THR A 41 -23.26 3.84 4.22
C THR A 41 -21.94 4.24 3.56
N THR A 42 -21.62 3.68 2.40
CA THR A 42 -20.40 4.05 1.65
C THR A 42 -20.55 5.41 0.99
N VAL A 43 -21.73 5.72 0.45
CA VAL A 43 -22.06 7.06 -0.10
C VAL A 43 -21.94 8.11 0.99
N ILE A 44 -22.65 7.91 2.10
CA ILE A 44 -22.70 8.87 3.22
C ILE A 44 -21.29 9.09 3.75
N SER A 45 -20.51 8.03 3.98
CA SER A 45 -19.13 8.17 4.43
C SER A 45 -18.27 9.03 3.51
N ALA A 46 -18.43 8.88 2.18
CA ALA A 46 -17.69 9.68 1.22
C ALA A 46 -18.13 11.14 1.26
N LEU A 47 -19.44 11.40 1.22
CA LEU A 47 -20.03 12.74 1.31
C LEU A 47 -19.63 13.44 2.61
N SER A 48 -19.67 12.75 3.74
CA SER A 48 -19.26 13.29 5.04
C SER A 48 -17.79 13.70 5.04
N SER A 49 -16.89 12.87 4.50
CA SER A 49 -15.48 13.26 4.37
C SER A 49 -15.28 14.47 3.45
N GLN A 50 -16.06 14.60 2.38
CA GLN A 50 -16.00 15.76 1.48
C GLN A 50 -16.53 17.04 2.16
N LEU A 51 -17.68 16.97 2.82
CA LEU A 51 -18.24 18.10 3.56
C LEU A 51 -17.30 18.58 4.66
N TYR A 52 -16.62 17.67 5.36
CA TYR A 52 -15.68 18.02 6.43
C TYR A 52 -14.35 18.61 5.95
N SER A 53 -13.95 18.27 4.72
CA SER A 53 -12.73 18.81 4.11
C SER A 53 -12.99 20.10 3.32
N SER A 54 -14.25 20.43 3.03
CA SER A 54 -14.61 21.68 2.36
C SER A 54 -14.24 22.89 3.19
N GLU A 55 -13.59 23.88 2.58
CA GLU A 55 -13.29 25.18 3.18
C GLU A 55 -14.56 26.02 3.43
N PHE A 56 -15.65 25.69 2.74
CA PHE A 56 -16.95 26.34 2.91
C PHE A 56 -17.76 25.78 4.09
N ASN A 57 -17.22 24.78 4.80
CA ASN A 57 -17.85 24.21 5.98
C ASN A 57 -17.16 24.72 7.25
N ASP A 58 -17.72 25.77 7.82
CA ASP A 58 -17.30 26.40 9.06
C ASP A 58 -17.76 25.63 10.31
N ASP A 59 -18.89 24.92 10.26
CA ASP A 59 -19.37 24.05 11.36
C ASP A 59 -19.29 22.56 11.04
N LYS A 60 -18.21 21.94 11.50
CA LYS A 60 -17.90 20.51 11.25
C LYS A 60 -18.63 19.58 12.20
N LYS A 61 -19.96 19.63 12.16
CA LYS A 61 -20.87 18.71 12.84
C LYS A 61 -21.73 17.94 11.83
N LEU A 62 -21.99 16.68 12.11
CA LEU A 62 -22.81 15.80 11.27
C LEU A 62 -23.76 15.00 12.13
N LEU A 63 -25.05 15.06 11.79
CA LEU A 63 -26.07 14.14 12.27
C LEU A 63 -26.49 13.22 11.13
N ALA A 64 -26.34 11.92 11.33
CA ALA A 64 -26.75 10.89 10.38
C ALA A 64 -27.86 10.05 11.01
N PHE A 65 -29.07 10.13 10.44
CA PHE A 65 -30.22 9.37 10.92
C PHE A 65 -30.21 7.94 10.36
N SER A 66 -30.60 6.98 11.19
CA SER A 66 -30.74 5.57 10.84
C SER A 66 -31.95 4.96 11.54
N ASP A 67 -32.52 3.92 10.96
CA ASP A 67 -33.81 3.37 11.39
C ASP A 67 -33.72 2.57 12.71
N ASN A 68 -32.53 2.13 13.11
CA ASN A 68 -32.32 1.36 14.34
C ASN A 68 -30.92 1.65 14.92
N VAL A 69 -30.78 1.47 16.24
CA VAL A 69 -29.54 1.51 17.03
C VAL A 69 -28.47 0.60 16.45
N GLN A 70 -28.79 -0.63 16.03
CA GLN A 70 -27.79 -1.53 15.44
C GLN A 70 -27.20 -0.98 14.13
N ASP A 71 -28.04 -0.34 13.30
CA ASP A 71 -27.57 0.31 12.08
C ASP A 71 -26.80 1.60 12.40
N ALA A 72 -27.21 2.36 13.43
CA ALA A 72 -26.46 3.50 13.95
C ALA A 72 -25.04 3.10 14.40
N ALA A 73 -24.93 2.03 15.20
CA ALA A 73 -23.67 1.45 15.67
C ALA A 73 -22.75 1.10 14.50
N HIS A 74 -23.31 0.37 13.54
CA HIS A 74 -22.59 -0.09 12.36
C HIS A 74 -22.12 1.08 11.50
N ARG A 75 -22.98 2.08 11.25
CA ARG A 75 -22.63 3.30 10.50
C ARG A 75 -21.56 4.12 11.23
N ALA A 76 -21.69 4.31 12.54
CA ALA A 76 -20.70 5.03 13.34
C ALA A 76 -19.32 4.35 13.28
N GLY A 77 -19.27 3.03 13.47
CA GLY A 77 -18.05 2.24 13.31
C GLY A 77 -17.46 2.34 11.90
N PHE A 78 -18.30 2.27 10.86
CA PHE A 78 -17.87 2.39 9.47
C PHE A 78 -17.31 3.78 9.15
N PHE A 79 -17.99 4.85 9.57
CA PHE A 79 -17.55 6.23 9.39
C PHE A 79 -16.21 6.47 10.09
N ASN A 80 -16.09 6.08 11.37
CA ASN A 80 -14.85 6.19 12.14
C ASN A 80 -13.66 5.54 11.44
N TYR A 81 -13.84 4.33 10.90
CA TYR A 81 -12.76 3.63 10.21
C TYR A 81 -12.32 4.33 8.91
N ARG A 82 -13.28 4.75 8.09
CA ARG A 82 -13.02 5.42 6.80
C ARG A 82 -12.40 6.79 7.00
N THR A 83 -12.92 7.59 7.93
CA THR A 83 -12.48 8.97 8.18
C THR A 83 -11.12 8.98 8.86
N TRP A 84 -10.82 8.02 9.73
CA TRP A 84 -9.49 7.90 10.35
C TRP A 84 -8.41 7.63 9.30
N LYS A 85 -8.62 6.67 8.38
CA LYS A 85 -7.68 6.40 7.28
C LYS A 85 -7.48 7.61 6.38
N PHE A 86 -8.57 8.33 6.10
CA PHE A 86 -8.53 9.56 5.32
C PHE A 86 -7.68 10.65 6.01
N SER A 87 -7.94 10.88 7.30
CA SER A 87 -7.23 11.88 8.12
C SER A 87 -5.74 11.53 8.27
N LEU A 88 -5.43 10.24 8.42
CA LEU A 88 -4.05 9.76 8.50
C LEU A 88 -3.28 10.03 7.20
N ARG A 89 -3.89 9.81 6.04
CA ARG A 89 -3.28 10.13 4.74
C ARG A 89 -3.03 11.61 4.57
N ASN A 90 -4.01 12.43 4.94
CA ASN A 90 -3.84 13.89 4.94
C ASN A 90 -2.68 14.32 5.85
N ALA A 91 -2.57 13.74 7.05
CA ALA A 91 -1.47 14.03 7.97
C ALA A 91 -0.09 13.57 7.44
N ILE A 92 -0.03 12.40 6.79
CA ILE A 92 1.19 11.92 6.11
C ILE A 92 1.57 12.85 4.97
N GLN A 93 0.60 13.24 4.14
CA GLN A 93 0.84 14.10 2.97
C GLN A 93 1.24 15.52 3.38
N THR A 94 0.58 16.09 4.38
CA THR A 94 0.94 17.41 4.94
C THR A 94 2.39 17.41 5.40
N PHE A 95 2.81 16.37 6.12
CA PHE A 95 4.20 16.26 6.55
C PHE A 95 5.14 16.12 5.35
N ALA A 96 4.80 15.28 4.36
CA ALA A 96 5.60 15.10 3.15
C ALA A 96 5.79 16.41 2.38
N LEU A 97 4.72 17.20 2.18
CA LEU A 97 4.77 18.50 1.51
C LEU A 97 5.50 19.58 2.31
N SER A 98 5.43 19.51 3.65
CA SER A 98 6.14 20.46 4.52
C SER A 98 7.66 20.25 4.55
N ASN A 99 8.13 19.14 4.01
CA ASN A 99 9.52 18.73 4.06
C ASN A 99 10.12 18.70 2.66
N ASN A 100 10.97 19.68 2.36
CA ASN A 100 11.63 19.77 1.05
C ASN A 100 12.79 18.76 0.88
N ALA A 101 13.15 18.02 1.93
CA ALA A 101 14.25 17.04 1.87
C ALA A 101 13.73 15.64 1.56
N VAL A 102 14.41 14.95 0.65
CA VAL A 102 14.20 13.53 0.37
C VAL A 102 14.66 12.72 1.59
N LEU A 103 13.71 12.17 2.34
CA LEU A 103 13.98 11.40 3.55
C LEU A 103 13.91 9.89 3.30
N PRO A 104 14.82 9.08 3.88
CA PRO A 104 14.64 7.65 4.00
C PRO A 104 13.33 7.31 4.74
N LEU A 105 12.68 6.22 4.37
CA LEU A 105 11.36 5.82 4.89
C LEU A 105 11.37 5.61 6.41
N ASP A 106 12.44 5.05 6.98
CA ASP A 106 12.54 4.85 8.43
C ASP A 106 12.67 6.17 9.21
N ILE A 107 13.40 7.15 8.64
CA ILE A 107 13.52 8.52 9.16
C ILE A 107 12.21 9.27 8.98
N PHE A 108 11.55 9.15 7.81
CA PHE A 108 10.25 9.73 7.53
C PHE A 108 9.20 9.28 8.55
N GLN A 109 9.15 7.98 8.88
CA GLN A 109 8.26 7.43 9.90
C GLN A 109 8.45 8.08 11.29
N LYS A 110 9.70 8.28 11.70
CA LYS A 110 10.04 8.88 13.01
C LYS A 110 9.73 10.38 13.01
N ASN A 111 10.13 11.08 11.95
CA ASN A 111 9.95 12.52 11.85
C ASN A 111 8.48 12.91 11.67
N LEU A 112 7.66 12.07 11.02
CA LEU A 112 6.21 12.26 10.95
C LEU A 112 5.58 12.35 12.34
N ILE A 113 5.92 11.41 13.24
CA ILE A 113 5.40 11.42 14.61
C ILE A 113 5.86 12.69 15.33
N ARG A 114 7.16 12.98 15.27
CA ARG A 114 7.74 14.16 15.92
C ARG A 114 7.09 15.45 15.43
N TYR A 115 6.92 15.59 14.11
CA TYR A 115 6.30 16.77 13.49
C TYR A 115 4.91 17.08 14.07
N TRP A 116 4.12 16.04 14.34
CA TRP A 116 2.78 16.18 14.91
C TRP A 116 2.78 16.31 16.43
N ARG A 117 3.67 15.61 17.16
CA ARG A 117 3.86 15.79 18.61
C ARG A 117 4.34 17.20 18.96
N ASP A 118 5.11 17.84 18.10
CA ASP A 118 5.59 19.22 18.30
C ASP A 118 4.50 20.28 18.02
N ARG A 119 3.38 19.90 17.38
CA ARG A 119 2.31 20.82 16.94
C ARG A 119 0.98 20.65 17.65
N LEU A 120 0.74 19.48 18.22
CA LEU A 120 -0.51 19.10 18.88
C LEU A 120 -0.23 18.88 20.36
N THR A 121 -1.22 19.17 21.22
CA THR A 121 -1.17 18.65 22.58
C THR A 121 -1.26 17.12 22.56
N ASP A 122 -0.91 16.48 23.68
CA ASP A 122 -1.00 15.02 23.78
C ASP A 122 -2.45 14.53 23.57
N GLU A 123 -3.46 15.26 24.07
CA GLU A 123 -4.87 14.94 23.88
C GLU A 123 -5.31 15.11 22.43
N GLU A 124 -4.86 16.16 21.75
CA GLU A 124 -5.14 16.40 20.33
C GLU A 124 -4.50 15.31 19.48
N PHE A 125 -3.24 14.97 19.76
CA PHE A 125 -2.52 13.90 19.07
C PHE A 125 -3.23 12.55 19.26
N VAL A 126 -3.57 12.19 20.50
CA VAL A 126 -4.30 10.95 20.80
C VAL A 126 -5.65 10.95 20.07
N SER A 127 -6.43 12.02 20.17
CA SER A 127 -7.76 12.11 19.55
C SER A 127 -7.69 12.00 18.02
N PHE A 128 -6.67 12.60 17.41
CA PHE A 128 -6.48 12.55 15.97
C PHE A 128 -6.00 11.17 15.50
N PHE A 129 -4.96 10.60 16.13
CA PHE A 129 -4.27 9.42 15.61
C PHE A 129 -4.75 8.08 16.18
N ILE A 130 -5.54 8.04 17.27
CA ILE A 130 -6.01 6.77 17.86
C ILE A 130 -6.80 5.92 16.85
N ALA A 131 -6.33 4.71 16.57
CA ALA A 131 -7.05 3.82 15.66
C ALA A 131 -8.39 3.37 16.27
N PRO A 132 -9.45 3.17 15.47
CA PRO A 132 -10.77 2.75 15.96
C PRO A 132 -10.75 1.46 16.80
N ASN A 133 -9.78 0.56 16.55
CA ASN A 133 -9.65 -0.69 17.30
C ASN A 133 -8.87 -0.55 18.62
N MET A 134 -8.52 0.67 19.04
CA MET A 134 -7.83 0.98 20.29
C MET A 134 -8.63 1.91 21.22
N THR A 135 -9.83 2.36 20.82
CA THR A 135 -10.64 3.29 21.63
C THR A 135 -11.20 2.68 22.91
N TRP A 136 -11.05 1.37 23.12
CA TRP A 136 -11.41 0.67 24.36
C TRP A 136 -10.34 0.79 25.46
N MET A 137 -9.16 1.35 25.16
CA MET A 137 -8.09 1.48 26.14
C MET A 137 -8.51 2.46 27.24
N ARG A 138 -8.38 2.04 28.51
CA ARG A 138 -8.83 2.80 29.69
C ARG A 138 -8.28 4.23 29.74
N ALA A 139 -7.03 4.44 29.35
CA ALA A 139 -6.41 5.77 29.31
C ALA A 139 -7.16 6.72 28.36
N TYR A 140 -7.60 6.23 27.19
CA TYR A 140 -8.40 7.03 26.27
C TYR A 140 -9.80 7.33 26.83
N GLU A 141 -10.44 6.34 27.44
CA GLU A 141 -11.76 6.54 28.08
C GLU A 141 -11.71 7.54 29.24
N ARG A 142 -10.61 7.55 30.01
CA ARG A 142 -10.35 8.51 31.08
C ARG A 142 -10.12 9.91 30.51
N MET A 143 -9.25 10.04 29.51
CA MET A 143 -8.99 11.30 28.82
C MET A 143 -10.27 11.96 28.31
N LEU A 144 -11.19 11.17 27.75
CA LEU A 144 -12.49 11.68 27.29
C LEU A 144 -13.41 12.19 28.41
N LYS A 145 -13.29 11.65 29.63
CA LYS A 145 -14.10 12.05 30.79
C LYS A 145 -13.52 13.25 31.52
N GLU A 146 -12.20 13.25 31.66
CA GLU A 146 -11.46 14.24 32.46
C GLU A 146 -11.00 15.43 31.62
N GLY A 147 -11.00 15.30 30.29
CA GLY A 147 -10.58 16.35 29.36
C GLY A 147 -9.06 16.56 29.29
N SER A 148 -8.28 15.69 29.94
CA SER A 148 -6.82 15.73 29.93
C SER A 148 -6.25 14.31 29.92
N LEU A 149 -5.09 14.13 29.30
CA LEU A 149 -4.35 12.86 29.33
C LEU A 149 -3.47 12.85 30.57
N ASP A 150 -3.65 11.82 31.41
CA ASP A 150 -2.93 11.67 32.65
C ASP A 150 -1.49 11.16 32.43
N ASN A 151 -0.58 11.42 33.38
CA ASN A 151 0.80 10.94 33.31
C ASN A 151 0.99 9.53 33.87
N THR A 152 0.09 8.60 33.52
CA THR A 152 0.12 7.21 34.01
C THR A 152 0.87 6.26 33.09
N ALA A 153 1.18 5.06 33.56
CA ALA A 153 1.80 4.03 32.73
C ALA A 153 0.89 3.63 31.55
N GLU A 154 -0.43 3.60 31.77
CA GLU A 154 -1.42 3.28 30.75
C GLU A 154 -1.52 4.37 29.67
N ALA A 155 -1.41 5.64 30.04
CA ALA A 155 -1.39 6.74 29.09
C ALA A 155 -0.12 6.72 28.21
N ASN A 156 1.04 6.48 28.83
CA ASN A 156 2.29 6.29 28.10
C ASN A 156 2.21 5.08 27.14
N GLN A 157 1.59 3.98 27.57
CA GLN A 157 1.37 2.81 26.72
C GLN A 157 0.41 3.12 25.55
N LEU A 158 -0.66 3.88 25.78
CA LEU A 158 -1.56 4.32 24.72
C LEU A 158 -0.82 5.15 23.67
N MET A 159 -0.01 6.12 24.12
CA MET A 159 0.79 6.97 23.25
C MET A 159 1.76 6.14 22.40
N ASP A 160 2.54 5.25 23.03
CA ASP A 160 3.45 4.32 22.34
C ASP A 160 2.72 3.44 21.31
N TYR A 161 1.52 2.96 21.64
CA TYR A 161 0.71 2.15 20.74
C TYR A 161 0.22 2.93 19.53
N ILE A 162 -0.18 4.19 19.72
CA ILE A 162 -0.58 5.08 18.64
C ILE A 162 0.62 5.36 17.72
N GLU A 163 1.77 5.70 18.27
CA GLU A 163 3.00 5.96 17.49
C GLU A 163 3.42 4.72 16.68
N LYS A 164 3.48 3.55 17.31
CA LYS A 164 3.76 2.28 16.61
C LYS A 164 2.76 2.02 15.50
N ARG A 165 1.47 2.29 15.76
CA ARG A 165 0.42 2.11 14.76
C ARG A 165 0.59 3.09 13.59
N VAL A 166 0.87 4.36 13.83
CA VAL A 166 1.11 5.34 12.76
C VAL A 166 2.27 4.90 11.88
N ARG A 167 3.40 4.47 12.45
CA ARG A 167 4.55 3.96 11.69
C ARG A 167 4.16 2.76 10.83
N TYR A 168 3.42 1.80 11.40
CA TYR A 168 2.97 0.62 10.66
C TYR A 168 2.03 0.98 9.51
N GLU A 169 1.15 1.95 9.70
CA GLU A 169 0.24 2.39 8.65
C GLU A 169 0.96 3.09 7.50
N VAL A 170 2.09 3.77 7.75
CA VAL A 170 2.96 4.29 6.69
C VAL A 170 3.52 3.15 5.83
N LEU A 171 3.96 2.02 6.43
CA LEU A 171 4.40 0.84 5.68
C LEU A 171 3.29 0.22 4.84
N LEU A 172 2.08 0.16 5.40
CA LEU A 172 0.93 -0.33 4.65
C LEU A 172 0.58 0.61 3.49
N GLU A 173 0.58 1.92 3.71
CA GLU A 173 0.20 2.91 2.72
C GLU A 173 1.14 2.92 1.50
N TYR A 174 2.46 2.83 1.71
CA TYR A 174 3.44 2.82 0.62
C TYR A 174 3.89 1.42 0.16
N GLY A 175 3.41 0.38 0.83
CA GLY A 175 3.69 -1.01 0.46
C GLY A 175 2.43 -1.77 0.10
N LEU A 176 2.01 -2.64 1.01
CA LEU A 176 0.99 -3.65 0.77
C LEU A 176 -0.39 -3.11 0.36
N SER A 177 -0.77 -1.94 0.87
CA SER A 177 -2.05 -1.30 0.56
C SER A 177 -1.96 -0.23 -0.51
N SER A 178 -0.75 0.11 -1.01
CA SER A 178 -0.49 1.19 -1.98
C SER A 178 -1.38 1.15 -3.22
N ARG A 179 -1.82 -0.04 -3.61
CA ARG A 179 -2.64 -0.28 -4.81
C ARG A 179 -4.14 -0.41 -4.55
N VAL A 180 -4.58 -0.36 -3.29
CA VAL A 180 -5.97 -0.67 -2.89
C VAL A 180 -6.75 0.58 -2.50
N GLY A 181 -7.70 0.95 -3.36
CA GLY A 181 -8.59 2.09 -3.12
C GLY A 181 -8.00 3.42 -3.60
N ARG A 182 -8.15 4.46 -2.77
CA ARG A 182 -7.71 5.84 -2.98
C ARG A 182 -6.57 6.13 -2.01
N THR A 183 -5.38 5.69 -2.37
CA THR A 183 -4.15 5.82 -1.58
C THR A 183 -3.39 7.07 -1.99
N LEU A 184 -2.40 7.48 -1.20
CA LEU A 184 -1.52 8.60 -1.55
C LEU A 184 -0.85 8.37 -2.92
N GLU A 185 -0.32 7.16 -3.14
CA GLU A 185 0.33 6.77 -4.39
C GLU A 185 -0.62 6.89 -5.60
N LYS A 186 -1.80 6.26 -5.52
CA LYS A 186 -2.77 6.27 -6.62
C LYS A 186 -3.39 7.64 -6.90
N SER A 187 -3.33 8.55 -5.92
CA SER A 187 -3.88 9.90 -6.04
C SER A 187 -2.82 10.91 -6.49
N GLY A 188 -1.60 10.45 -6.80
CA GLY A 188 -0.49 11.30 -7.23
C GLY A 188 0.09 12.19 -6.13
N CYS A 189 -0.03 11.81 -4.85
CA CYS A 189 0.37 12.66 -3.73
C CYS A 189 1.82 12.47 -3.29
N SER A 190 2.17 11.23 -2.96
CA SER A 190 3.51 10.84 -2.50
C SER A 190 3.74 9.37 -2.82
N VAL A 191 5.00 9.05 -3.11
CA VAL A 191 5.45 7.71 -3.51
C VAL A 191 6.82 7.39 -2.92
N ILE A 192 7.16 6.12 -2.98
CA ILE A 192 8.52 5.65 -2.73
C ILE A 192 9.41 5.99 -3.94
N ASN A 193 10.58 6.52 -3.65
CA ASN A 193 11.69 6.79 -4.55
C ASN A 193 12.90 5.90 -4.21
N TYR A 194 13.67 5.55 -5.23
CA TYR A 194 14.97 4.90 -5.11
C TYR A 194 16.06 5.82 -5.65
N ASP A 195 17.28 5.66 -5.15
CA ASP A 195 18.43 6.38 -5.68
C ASP A 195 18.75 5.87 -7.10
N ASN A 196 18.68 6.77 -8.10
CA ASN A 196 18.89 6.41 -9.49
C ASN A 196 20.30 5.87 -9.73
N GLU A 197 21.33 6.46 -9.12
CA GLU A 197 22.72 6.05 -9.34
C GLU A 197 22.94 4.62 -8.86
N ILE A 198 22.40 4.29 -7.67
CA ILE A 198 22.49 2.93 -7.11
C ILE A 198 21.69 1.94 -7.98
N VAL A 199 20.51 2.33 -8.46
CA VAL A 199 19.68 1.46 -9.30
C VAL A 199 20.32 1.21 -10.67
N ASP A 200 20.87 2.24 -11.32
CA ASP A 200 21.60 2.14 -12.58
C ASP A 200 22.84 1.24 -12.43
N GLU A 201 23.59 1.38 -11.35
CA GLU A 201 24.69 0.48 -11.01
C GLU A 201 24.26 -0.99 -10.90
N ILE A 202 23.11 -1.27 -10.30
CA ILE A 202 22.56 -2.64 -10.22
C ILE A 202 22.18 -3.14 -11.60
N ILE A 203 21.55 -2.28 -12.41
CA ILE A 203 21.13 -2.60 -13.78
C ILE A 203 22.35 -2.99 -14.62
N ASP A 204 23.44 -2.24 -14.55
CA ASP A 204 24.67 -2.52 -15.29
C ASP A 204 25.28 -3.87 -14.89
N ARG A 205 25.28 -4.20 -13.59
CA ARG A 205 25.77 -5.50 -13.10
C ARG A 205 24.88 -6.66 -13.50
N VAL A 206 23.56 -6.49 -13.42
CA VAL A 206 22.59 -7.52 -13.86
C VAL A 206 22.73 -7.75 -15.35
N LYS A 207 22.91 -6.68 -16.14
CA LYS A 207 23.17 -6.75 -17.59
C LYS A 207 24.47 -7.49 -17.89
N GLU A 208 25.57 -7.12 -17.23
CA GLU A 208 26.87 -7.77 -17.40
C GLU A 208 26.77 -9.27 -17.15
N ARG A 209 26.13 -9.67 -16.04
CA ARG A 209 25.97 -11.08 -15.68
C ARG A 209 24.98 -11.80 -16.62
N GLY A 210 23.90 -11.16 -17.02
CA GLY A 210 22.95 -11.70 -18.00
C GLY A 210 23.61 -12.00 -19.35
N ILE A 211 24.43 -11.08 -19.86
CA ILE A 211 25.11 -11.24 -21.14
C ILE A 211 26.30 -12.20 -21.02
N ASN A 212 27.18 -12.02 -20.03
CA ASN A 212 28.45 -12.76 -19.95
C ASN A 212 28.30 -14.14 -19.31
N GLU A 213 27.46 -14.31 -18.28
CA GLU A 213 27.28 -15.61 -17.61
C GLU A 213 26.23 -16.47 -18.31
N LEU A 214 25.16 -15.87 -18.83
CA LEU A 214 24.02 -16.61 -19.39
C LEU A 214 23.97 -16.60 -20.92
N GLY A 215 24.68 -15.69 -21.59
CA GLY A 215 24.69 -15.60 -23.06
C GLY A 215 23.35 -15.19 -23.65
N VAL A 216 22.50 -14.50 -22.90
CA VAL A 216 21.15 -14.06 -23.32
C VAL A 216 21.06 -12.54 -23.35
N CYS A 217 20.08 -12.01 -24.07
CA CYS A 217 19.77 -10.58 -24.09
C CYS A 217 20.92 -9.68 -24.61
N GLY A 218 21.89 -10.26 -25.33
CA GLY A 218 23.03 -9.53 -25.88
C GLY A 218 22.66 -8.63 -27.06
N ALA A 219 21.57 -8.95 -27.77
CA ALA A 219 21.03 -8.15 -28.87
C ALA A 219 19.84 -7.28 -28.45
N SER A 220 19.31 -7.47 -27.23
CA SER A 220 18.16 -6.73 -26.72
C SER A 220 18.49 -5.27 -26.39
N PRO A 221 17.51 -4.35 -26.43
CA PRO A 221 17.69 -2.97 -25.98
C PRO A 221 18.14 -2.91 -24.52
N PRO A 222 19.07 -2.01 -24.13
CA PRO A 222 19.54 -1.91 -22.74
C PRO A 222 18.43 -1.69 -21.71
N ASP A 223 17.32 -1.07 -22.11
CA ASP A 223 16.21 -0.74 -21.23
C ASP A 223 15.49 -1.96 -20.64
N ILE A 224 15.60 -3.14 -21.25
CA ILE A 224 14.95 -4.34 -20.69
C ILE A 224 15.47 -4.65 -19.28
N PHE A 225 16.76 -4.42 -19.01
CA PHE A 225 17.36 -4.65 -17.70
C PHE A 225 16.89 -3.61 -16.68
N LYS A 226 16.64 -2.37 -17.13
CA LYS A 226 16.00 -1.33 -16.30
C LYS A 226 14.63 -1.80 -15.83
N HIS A 227 13.79 -2.24 -16.77
CA HIS A 227 12.44 -2.74 -16.50
C HIS A 227 12.47 -3.96 -15.57
N MET A 228 13.38 -4.91 -15.82
CA MET A 228 13.57 -6.09 -14.99
C MET A 228 13.86 -5.72 -13.53
N VAL A 229 14.85 -4.86 -13.28
CA VAL A 229 15.28 -4.48 -11.93
C VAL A 229 14.18 -3.68 -11.22
N ILE A 230 13.66 -2.60 -11.83
CA ILE A 230 12.70 -1.75 -11.15
C ILE A 230 11.39 -2.48 -10.84
N GLY A 231 10.92 -3.32 -11.76
CA GLY A 231 9.70 -4.08 -11.53
C GLY A 231 9.88 -5.21 -10.52
N PHE A 232 11.09 -5.78 -10.38
CA PHE A 232 11.41 -6.70 -9.30
C PHE A 232 11.32 -6.01 -7.93
N ILE A 233 11.96 -4.85 -7.78
CA ILE A 233 11.90 -4.03 -6.56
C ILE A 233 10.44 -3.64 -6.26
N TYR A 234 9.71 -3.21 -7.29
CA TYR A 234 8.30 -2.84 -7.18
C TYR A 234 7.43 -4.01 -6.70
N GLN A 235 7.68 -5.25 -7.13
CA GLN A 235 6.96 -6.42 -6.61
C GLN A 235 7.23 -6.63 -5.11
N MET A 236 8.47 -6.46 -4.64
CA MET A 236 8.79 -6.53 -3.21
C MET A 236 8.04 -5.44 -2.42
N LYS A 237 8.02 -4.21 -2.94
CA LYS A 237 7.30 -3.07 -2.36
C LYS A 237 5.81 -3.36 -2.22
N ILE A 238 5.11 -3.74 -3.29
CA ILE A 238 3.66 -3.98 -3.22
C ILE A 238 3.29 -5.22 -2.40
N ASN A 239 4.25 -6.11 -2.15
CA ASN A 239 4.10 -7.21 -1.21
C ASN A 239 4.38 -6.80 0.25
N GLY A 240 4.71 -5.54 0.52
CA GLY A 240 5.00 -5.02 1.86
C GLY A 240 6.24 -5.64 2.51
N ALA A 241 7.19 -6.12 1.70
CA ALA A 241 8.39 -6.81 2.18
C ALA A 241 9.46 -5.80 2.65
N PHE A 242 9.21 -5.07 3.73
CA PHE A 242 10.14 -4.10 4.32
C PHE A 242 10.85 -4.64 5.57
N ASN A 243 12.07 -4.19 5.83
CA ASN A 243 12.83 -4.58 7.02
C ASN A 243 12.30 -3.92 8.31
N ASP A 244 11.25 -4.49 8.91
CA ASP A 244 10.75 -4.01 10.19
C ASP A 244 10.69 -5.11 11.25
N SER A 245 11.19 -4.80 12.44
CA SER A 245 11.21 -5.70 13.60
C SER A 245 9.83 -6.26 13.97
N ILE A 246 8.75 -5.55 13.62
CA ILE A 246 7.37 -6.02 13.82
C ILE A 246 7.12 -7.36 13.12
N TYR A 247 7.84 -7.64 12.04
CA TYR A 247 7.70 -8.86 11.25
C TYR A 247 8.57 -10.02 11.74
N ASN A 248 9.47 -9.83 12.72
CA ASN A 248 10.38 -10.89 13.16
C ASN A 248 9.64 -12.13 13.67
N SER A 249 8.62 -11.95 14.53
CA SER A 249 7.82 -13.07 15.04
C SER A 249 7.02 -13.76 13.92
N PHE A 250 6.51 -12.98 12.97
CA PHE A 250 5.80 -13.50 11.79
C PHE A 250 6.72 -14.31 10.89
N ILE A 251 7.95 -13.82 10.69
CA ILE A 251 8.98 -14.47 9.89
C ILE A 251 9.39 -15.78 10.53
N ASN A 252 9.81 -15.77 11.79
CA ASN A 252 10.26 -16.97 12.53
C ASN A 252 9.20 -18.08 12.54
N GLU A 253 7.92 -17.70 12.60
CA GLU A 253 6.78 -18.60 12.59
C GLU A 253 6.28 -18.98 11.19
N LYS A 254 7.16 -18.92 10.17
CA LYS A 254 6.90 -19.35 8.79
C LYS A 254 5.70 -18.61 8.16
N GLY A 255 5.57 -17.33 8.48
CA GLY A 255 4.55 -16.43 7.94
C GLY A 255 3.15 -16.67 8.50
N LYS A 256 3.00 -17.18 9.73
CA LYS A 256 1.69 -17.34 10.37
C LYS A 256 1.02 -15.98 10.60
N GLU A 257 -0.07 -15.74 9.89
CA GLU A 257 -0.86 -14.51 9.91
C GLU A 257 -1.18 -14.00 11.32
N TYR A 258 -1.55 -14.91 12.22
CA TYR A 258 -1.90 -14.61 13.62
C TYR A 258 -0.82 -13.80 14.37
N MET A 259 0.45 -13.93 14.00
CA MET A 259 1.55 -13.18 14.62
C MET A 259 1.44 -11.66 14.40
N LEU A 260 0.68 -11.23 13.39
CA LEU A 260 0.42 -9.82 13.08
C LEU A 260 -1.01 -9.39 13.48
N SER A 261 -1.74 -10.24 14.22
CA SER A 261 -3.09 -9.91 14.69
C SER A 261 -3.10 -8.91 15.83
N ASN A 262 -4.23 -8.20 15.97
CA ASN A 262 -4.53 -7.41 17.15
C ASN A 262 -4.76 -8.24 18.43
N ASP A 263 -4.99 -9.55 18.31
CA ASP A 263 -5.04 -10.46 19.45
C ASP A 263 -3.65 -10.65 20.07
N LYS A 264 -2.64 -10.85 19.21
CA LYS A 264 -1.23 -11.03 19.58
C LYS A 264 -0.53 -9.70 19.89
N ILE A 265 -0.79 -8.66 19.11
CA ILE A 265 -0.17 -7.34 19.23
C ILE A 265 -1.28 -6.29 19.29
N LYS A 266 -1.63 -5.83 20.50
CA LYS A 266 -2.87 -5.07 20.76
C LYS A 266 -3.10 -3.84 19.87
N TRP A 267 -2.03 -3.17 19.43
CA TRP A 267 -2.11 -1.97 18.59
C TRP A 267 -2.18 -2.25 17.08
N MET A 268 -1.92 -3.48 16.63
CA MET A 268 -1.99 -3.86 15.21
C MET A 268 -3.42 -3.74 14.66
N PRO A 269 -3.58 -3.58 13.33
CA PRO A 269 -4.89 -3.75 12.72
C PRO A 269 -5.38 -5.18 12.93
N GLY A 270 -6.70 -5.37 12.97
CA GLY A 270 -7.27 -6.71 12.80
C GLY A 270 -6.85 -7.31 11.46
N ILE A 271 -6.61 -8.62 11.44
CA ILE A 271 -6.25 -9.33 10.21
C ILE A 271 -7.40 -9.23 9.22
N ARG A 272 -7.09 -8.82 8.00
CA ARG A 272 -7.99 -8.95 6.85
C ARG A 272 -7.31 -9.87 5.86
N SER A 273 -8.00 -10.92 5.43
CA SER A 273 -7.48 -11.88 4.46
C SER A 273 -6.90 -11.16 3.25
N GLY A 274 -5.67 -11.53 2.86
CA GLY A 274 -4.95 -10.94 1.72
C GLY A 274 -4.25 -9.59 2.01
N ARG A 275 -4.18 -9.13 3.26
CA ARG A 275 -3.43 -7.92 3.66
C ARG A 275 -2.29 -8.23 4.63
N ILE A 276 -1.49 -9.23 4.28
CA ILE A 276 -0.29 -9.63 5.03
C ILE A 276 0.92 -9.57 4.10
N PRO A 277 2.08 -9.11 4.60
CA PRO A 277 3.26 -8.99 3.76
C PRO A 277 3.76 -10.35 3.29
N ARG A 278 4.30 -10.38 2.07
CA ARG A 278 4.85 -11.60 1.46
C ARG A 278 6.30 -11.37 1.09
N TYR A 279 7.20 -12.08 1.76
CA TYR A 279 8.63 -11.94 1.56
C TYR A 279 9.16 -12.97 0.58
N ILE A 280 10.28 -12.64 -0.07
CA ILE A 280 11.09 -13.64 -0.77
C ILE A 280 11.85 -14.47 0.26
N TYR A 281 11.84 -15.79 0.13
CA TYR A 281 12.62 -16.67 0.98
C TYR A 281 13.43 -17.69 0.17
N LYS A 282 14.60 -18.06 0.71
CA LYS A 282 15.47 -19.11 0.17
C LYS A 282 15.61 -20.22 1.22
N PRO A 283 15.13 -21.45 0.96
CA PRO A 283 15.31 -22.57 1.87
C PRO A 283 16.79 -22.97 1.93
N ASN A 284 17.26 -23.35 3.12
CA ASN A 284 18.56 -23.99 3.28
C ASN A 284 18.37 -25.50 3.13
N GLY A 285 18.78 -26.06 1.99
CA GLY A 285 18.61 -27.49 1.69
C GLY A 285 17.19 -27.91 1.32
N ILE A 286 16.87 -29.20 1.49
CA ILE A 286 15.59 -29.80 1.11
C ILE A 286 14.59 -29.62 2.26
N ASN A 287 14.10 -28.39 2.42
CA ASN A 287 13.08 -28.05 3.42
C ASN A 287 11.68 -27.94 2.80
N LYS A 288 10.65 -28.21 3.63
CA LYS A 288 9.25 -28.10 3.21
C LYS A 288 8.92 -26.67 2.77
N ARG A 289 8.23 -26.53 1.64
CA ARG A 289 7.77 -25.24 1.09
C ARG A 289 6.96 -24.45 2.12
N ILE A 290 7.29 -23.17 2.29
CA ILE A 290 6.53 -22.22 3.11
C ILE A 290 5.61 -21.43 2.19
N TRP A 291 4.31 -21.71 2.22
CA TRP A 291 3.33 -21.13 1.30
C TRP A 291 3.06 -19.64 1.52
N ASN A 292 3.33 -19.14 2.73
CA ASN A 292 3.13 -17.74 3.11
C ASN A 292 4.25 -16.82 2.62
N PHE A 293 5.32 -17.37 2.04
CA PHE A 293 6.42 -16.63 1.42
C PHE A 293 6.55 -16.99 -0.06
N ASP A 294 7.25 -16.14 -0.81
CA ASP A 294 7.56 -16.36 -2.22
C ASP A 294 8.94 -17.02 -2.34
N ASN A 295 9.00 -18.22 -2.93
CA ASN A 295 10.26 -18.84 -3.36
C ASN A 295 10.46 -18.51 -4.83
N ILE A 296 11.62 -17.99 -5.25
CA ILE A 296 11.87 -17.63 -6.66
C ILE A 296 11.84 -18.90 -7.53
N THR A 297 10.69 -19.16 -8.13
CA THR A 297 10.46 -20.20 -9.14
C THR A 297 9.92 -19.55 -10.41
N LEU A 298 9.89 -20.29 -11.52
CA LEU A 298 9.35 -19.81 -12.81
C LEU A 298 7.91 -19.27 -12.74
N GLU A 299 7.08 -19.85 -11.88
CA GLU A 299 5.68 -19.43 -11.75
C GLU A 299 5.48 -18.19 -10.87
N THR A 300 6.53 -17.74 -10.18
CA THR A 300 6.40 -16.55 -9.32
C THR A 300 6.22 -15.27 -10.13
N ARG A 301 5.58 -14.29 -9.50
CA ARG A 301 5.40 -12.95 -10.08
C ARG A 301 6.73 -12.25 -10.41
N TYR A 302 7.81 -12.60 -9.70
CA TYR A 302 9.15 -12.09 -9.99
C TYR A 302 9.64 -12.63 -11.33
N SER A 303 9.72 -13.96 -11.49
CA SER A 303 10.15 -14.57 -12.76
C SER A 303 9.21 -14.26 -13.92
N GLN A 304 7.89 -14.19 -13.69
CA GLN A 304 6.91 -13.79 -14.70
C GLN A 304 7.09 -12.34 -15.16
N TRP A 305 7.49 -11.44 -14.25
CA TRP A 305 7.82 -10.07 -14.61
C TRP A 305 9.06 -10.02 -15.50
N ILE A 306 10.13 -10.73 -15.12
CA ILE A 306 11.34 -10.80 -15.93
C ILE A 306 11.03 -11.37 -17.32
N TYR A 307 10.25 -12.45 -17.38
CA TYR A 307 9.80 -13.03 -18.64
C TYR A 307 9.08 -12.01 -19.53
N ALA A 308 8.21 -11.16 -18.96
CA ALA A 308 7.50 -10.13 -19.72
C ALA A 308 8.41 -9.01 -20.26
N CYS A 309 9.62 -8.85 -19.71
CA CYS A 309 10.60 -7.88 -20.18
C CYS A 309 11.48 -8.41 -21.33
N ILE A 310 11.62 -9.74 -21.45
CA ILE A 310 12.47 -10.37 -22.46
C ILE A 310 11.77 -10.32 -23.82
N ASP A 311 12.47 -9.81 -24.84
CA ASP A 311 11.99 -9.71 -26.21
C ASP A 311 12.56 -10.80 -27.14
N GLU A 312 13.55 -11.56 -26.67
CA GLU A 312 14.12 -12.71 -27.39
C GLU A 312 13.16 -13.90 -27.41
N VAL A 313 12.90 -14.44 -28.60
CA VAL A 313 11.91 -15.52 -28.81
C VAL A 313 12.44 -16.88 -28.33
N MET A 314 13.75 -17.10 -28.34
CA MET A 314 14.38 -18.39 -28.05
C MET A 314 15.35 -18.27 -26.89
N ILE A 315 14.81 -18.28 -25.66
CA ILE A 315 15.59 -18.36 -24.43
C ILE A 315 15.27 -19.65 -23.66
N PRO A 316 16.25 -20.27 -22.98
CA PRO A 316 15.98 -21.40 -22.08
C PRO A 316 14.93 -21.04 -21.01
N GLU A 317 14.03 -21.98 -20.71
CA GLU A 317 12.88 -21.72 -19.82
C GLU A 317 13.28 -21.24 -18.41
N ASN A 318 14.46 -21.63 -17.93
CA ASN A 318 14.97 -21.28 -16.61
C ASN A 318 15.55 -19.85 -16.50
N ILE A 319 15.77 -19.16 -17.62
CA ILE A 319 16.42 -17.83 -17.64
C ILE A 319 15.73 -16.79 -16.76
N PRO A 320 14.39 -16.60 -16.81
CA PRO A 320 13.72 -15.60 -15.96
C PRO A 320 13.91 -15.85 -14.46
N GLN A 321 13.98 -17.12 -14.06
CA GLN A 321 14.28 -17.48 -12.66
C GLN A 321 15.73 -17.15 -12.32
N ILE A 322 16.70 -17.50 -13.17
CA ILE A 322 18.12 -17.22 -12.91
C ILE A 322 18.36 -15.71 -12.83
N ILE A 323 17.81 -14.93 -13.75
CA ILE A 323 17.90 -13.46 -13.71
C ILE A 323 17.24 -12.91 -12.45
N SER A 324 16.10 -13.45 -12.01
CA SER A 324 15.48 -13.07 -10.73
C SER A 324 16.39 -13.31 -9.52
N GLU A 325 17.14 -14.42 -9.52
CA GLU A 325 18.14 -14.72 -8.48
C GLU A 325 19.36 -13.78 -8.55
N ILE A 326 19.82 -13.45 -9.76
CA ILE A 326 20.89 -12.46 -9.99
C ILE A 326 20.45 -11.09 -9.45
N ILE A 327 19.27 -10.61 -9.82
CA ILE A 327 18.72 -9.33 -9.33
C ILE A 327 18.65 -9.31 -7.81
N LEU A 328 18.12 -10.36 -7.17
CA LEU A 328 18.08 -10.43 -5.71
C LEU A 328 19.49 -10.37 -5.09
N SER A 329 20.48 -11.03 -5.71
CA SER A 329 21.86 -11.03 -5.23
C SER A 329 22.53 -9.66 -5.34
N GLU A 330 22.33 -8.94 -6.46
CA GLU A 330 22.89 -7.60 -6.66
C GLU A 330 22.17 -6.54 -5.81
N LEU A 331 20.86 -6.67 -5.61
CA LEU A 331 20.10 -5.83 -4.68
C LEU A 331 20.60 -5.99 -3.24
N LYS A 332 20.95 -7.21 -2.83
CA LYS A 332 21.56 -7.48 -1.52
C LYS A 332 22.95 -6.87 -1.42
N ARG A 333 23.77 -7.00 -2.46
CA ARG A 333 25.12 -6.44 -2.51
C ARG A 333 25.13 -4.91 -2.41
N SER A 334 24.09 -4.27 -2.94
CA SER A 334 23.91 -2.82 -2.95
C SER A 334 23.11 -2.29 -1.76
N GLU A 335 22.81 -3.16 -0.78
CA GLU A 335 22.09 -2.85 0.47
C GLU A 335 20.64 -2.38 0.33
N ILE A 336 20.08 -2.26 -0.89
CA ILE A 336 18.65 -1.98 -1.09
C ILE A 336 17.79 -3.10 -0.49
N VAL A 337 18.29 -4.34 -0.54
CA VAL A 337 17.67 -5.51 0.09
C VAL A 337 18.55 -6.03 1.22
N THR A 338 17.96 -6.27 2.39
CA THR A 338 18.62 -6.89 3.53
C THR A 338 18.02 -8.26 3.85
N GLU A 339 18.80 -9.09 4.54
CA GLU A 339 18.33 -10.33 5.14
C GLU A 339 17.63 -10.01 6.47
N MET A 340 16.48 -10.64 6.71
CA MET A 340 15.75 -10.56 7.98
C MET A 340 16.26 -11.61 8.97
N PRO A 341 16.13 -11.38 10.30
CA PRO A 341 16.42 -12.42 11.28
C PRO A 341 15.51 -13.64 11.05
N THR A 342 16.12 -14.81 10.80
CA THR A 342 15.43 -16.06 10.52
C THR A 342 16.06 -17.23 11.28
N PRO A 343 15.33 -18.36 11.44
CA PRO A 343 15.93 -19.63 11.84
C PRO A 343 16.90 -20.18 10.78
N ASP A 344 17.74 -21.13 11.15
CA ASP A 344 18.75 -21.75 10.26
C ASP A 344 18.15 -22.49 9.04
N ASP A 345 16.86 -22.79 9.05
CA ASP A 345 16.17 -23.54 7.99
C ASP A 345 16.03 -22.76 6.67
N TYR A 346 16.01 -21.42 6.71
CA TYR A 346 15.77 -20.58 5.53
C TYR A 346 16.20 -19.12 5.78
N LYS A 347 16.43 -18.39 4.69
CA LYS A 347 16.69 -16.95 4.68
C LYS A 347 15.50 -16.19 4.12
N VAL A 348 15.23 -15.00 4.65
CA VAL A 348 14.15 -14.10 4.18
C VAL A 348 14.75 -12.76 3.81
N TYR A 349 14.29 -12.17 2.70
CA TYR A 349 14.81 -10.93 2.15
C TYR A 349 13.75 -9.84 2.12
N ALA A 350 14.14 -8.62 2.48
CA ALA A 350 13.28 -7.46 2.60
C ALA A 350 13.95 -6.19 2.07
N LEU A 351 13.17 -5.25 1.56
CA LEU A 351 13.62 -3.90 1.23
C LEU A 351 14.06 -3.16 2.49
N ASP A 352 15.22 -2.52 2.43
CA ASP A 352 15.73 -1.71 3.52
C ASP A 352 15.08 -0.32 3.51
N LYS A 353 14.28 -0.02 4.53
CA LYS A 353 13.60 1.28 4.70
C LYS A 353 14.58 2.45 4.81
N SER A 354 15.85 2.22 5.13
CA SER A 354 16.88 3.27 5.16
C SER A 354 17.44 3.59 3.76
N LYS A 355 17.16 2.74 2.76
CA LYS A 355 17.61 2.87 1.35
C LYS A 355 16.45 3.12 0.39
N VAL A 356 15.28 3.42 0.93
CA VAL A 356 14.06 3.71 0.20
C VAL A 356 13.55 5.05 0.69
N TYR A 357 13.26 5.98 -0.22
CA TYR A 357 13.05 7.37 0.10
C TYR A 357 11.61 7.81 -0.20
N MET A 358 11.17 8.90 0.44
CA MET A 358 9.88 9.50 0.14
C MET A 358 10.03 10.65 -0.85
N SER A 359 9.16 10.68 -1.87
CA SER A 359 9.05 11.79 -2.82
C SER A 359 7.59 12.23 -3.00
N THR A 360 7.40 13.52 -3.18
CA THR A 360 6.12 14.16 -3.55
C THR A 360 6.06 14.55 -5.02
N ASP A 361 7.19 14.48 -5.74
CA ASP A 361 7.26 14.75 -7.18
C ASP A 361 7.00 13.45 -7.93
N ILE A 362 5.87 13.37 -8.62
CA ILE A 362 5.30 12.10 -9.10
C ILE A 362 5.01 12.16 -10.59
N THR A 363 5.38 11.07 -11.26
CA THR A 363 4.91 10.75 -12.60
C THR A 363 3.88 9.63 -12.53
N GLN A 364 2.72 9.85 -13.16
CA GLN A 364 1.74 8.79 -13.38
C GLN A 364 2.00 8.13 -14.73
N PHE A 365 1.86 6.80 -14.77
CA PHE A 365 1.93 6.04 -16.02
C PHE A 365 0.64 5.28 -16.24
N THR A 366 0.22 5.19 -17.50
CA THR A 366 -0.93 4.41 -17.94
C THR A 366 -0.50 3.38 -18.98
N CYS A 367 -1.04 2.18 -18.86
CA CYS A 367 -0.88 1.16 -19.91
C CYS A 367 -1.72 1.49 -21.14
N ASP A 368 -1.08 1.52 -22.31
CA ASP A 368 -1.70 1.77 -23.62
C ASP A 368 -2.82 0.79 -24.01
N LYS A 369 -2.81 -0.45 -23.48
CA LYS A 369 -3.83 -1.46 -23.78
C LYS A 369 -4.92 -1.59 -22.74
N CYS A 370 -4.55 -1.75 -21.46
CA CYS A 370 -5.52 -2.09 -20.41
C CYS A 370 -5.87 -0.94 -19.46
N GLY A 371 -5.26 0.23 -19.64
CA GLY A 371 -5.48 1.40 -18.78
C GLY A 371 -5.03 1.20 -17.32
N ALA A 372 -4.21 0.18 -17.03
CA ALA A 372 -3.65 0.01 -15.71
C ALA A 372 -2.69 1.17 -15.40
N ASN A 373 -2.93 1.83 -14.27
CA ASN A 373 -2.08 2.92 -13.81
C ASN A 373 -1.04 2.44 -12.80
N ILE A 374 0.14 3.07 -12.84
CA ILE A 374 1.17 3.00 -11.82
C ILE A 374 1.66 4.42 -11.53
N SER A 375 2.27 4.62 -10.37
CA SER A 375 2.83 5.90 -9.96
C SER A 375 4.27 5.68 -9.52
N ALA A 376 5.16 6.53 -9.97
CA ALA A 376 6.57 6.53 -9.59
C ALA A 376 7.01 7.96 -9.28
N SER A 377 8.14 8.12 -8.60
CA SER A 377 8.73 9.45 -8.46
C SER A 377 9.15 9.98 -9.83
N GLN A 378 9.20 11.30 -9.96
CA GLN A 378 9.71 11.94 -11.17
C GLN A 378 11.13 11.50 -11.49
N ASP A 379 11.98 11.33 -10.48
CA ASP A 379 13.35 10.85 -10.65
C ASP A 379 13.41 9.41 -11.19
N ASN A 380 12.55 8.51 -10.71
CA ASN A 380 12.52 7.12 -11.16
C ASN A 380 11.70 6.91 -12.46
N SER A 381 11.14 7.96 -13.05
CA SER A 381 10.30 7.89 -14.25
C SER A 381 11.01 7.16 -15.42
N VAL A 382 12.31 7.42 -15.57
CA VAL A 382 13.18 6.83 -16.59
C VAL A 382 13.16 5.30 -16.60
N PHE A 383 12.91 4.66 -15.45
CA PHE A 383 12.84 3.20 -15.34
C PHE A 383 11.49 2.61 -15.77
N TRP A 384 10.45 3.43 -15.90
CA TRP A 384 9.08 2.97 -16.18
C TRP A 384 8.60 3.28 -17.59
N ILE A 385 9.23 4.24 -18.27
CA ILE A 385 8.93 4.55 -19.67
C ILE A 385 9.08 3.28 -20.51
N ASN A 386 8.03 2.94 -21.27
CA ASN A 386 7.96 1.80 -22.17
C ASN A 386 8.06 0.42 -21.48
N ALA A 387 7.93 0.35 -20.15
CA ALA A 387 7.96 -0.90 -19.40
C ALA A 387 6.73 -1.78 -19.68
N PRO A 388 6.83 -3.11 -19.59
CA PRO A 388 5.68 -4.01 -19.72
C PRO A 388 4.58 -3.71 -18.70
N CYS A 389 3.34 -4.01 -19.05
CA CYS A 389 2.24 -3.88 -18.11
C CYS A 389 2.39 -4.85 -16.93
N LEU A 390 2.22 -4.35 -15.70
CA LEU A 390 2.24 -5.17 -14.47
C LEU A 390 1.02 -6.10 -14.32
N ARG A 391 -0.02 -5.96 -15.16
CA ARG A 391 -1.16 -6.88 -15.13
C ARG A 391 -0.80 -8.20 -15.81
N LYS A 392 -1.13 -9.29 -15.13
CA LYS A 392 -1.07 -10.63 -15.73
C LYS A 392 -1.92 -10.69 -17.01
N ASN A 393 -1.34 -11.26 -18.07
CA ASN A 393 -1.94 -11.41 -19.41
C ASN A 393 -2.22 -10.08 -20.14
N CYS A 394 -1.56 -8.98 -19.78
CA CYS A 394 -1.55 -7.77 -20.60
C CYS A 394 -0.18 -7.62 -21.25
N ASP A 395 -0.19 -7.47 -22.57
CA ASP A 395 0.98 -7.27 -23.43
C ASP A 395 1.13 -5.79 -23.84
N GLY A 396 0.55 -4.88 -23.04
CA GLY A 396 0.67 -3.45 -23.23
C GLY A 396 1.92 -2.89 -22.57
N ARG A 397 2.21 -1.62 -22.86
CA ARG A 397 3.36 -0.89 -22.33
C ARG A 397 2.92 0.36 -21.58
N LEU A 398 3.75 0.77 -20.63
CA LEU A 398 3.51 1.92 -19.77
C LEU A 398 4.06 3.19 -20.42
N TYR A 399 3.25 4.25 -20.44
CA TYR A 399 3.61 5.59 -20.90
C TYR A 399 3.17 6.61 -19.88
N GLU A 400 3.86 7.74 -19.82
CA GLU A 400 3.48 8.85 -18.96
C GLU A 400 2.06 9.32 -19.28
N SER A 401 1.25 9.45 -18.25
CA SER A 401 -0.11 9.95 -18.35
C SER A 401 -0.06 11.45 -18.64
N LYS A 402 -0.81 11.92 -19.66
CA LYS A 402 -0.88 13.34 -20.02
C LYS A 402 -1.64 14.21 -19.00
N GLU A 403 -2.33 13.58 -18.05
CA GLU A 403 -3.00 14.27 -16.95
C GLU A 403 -1.98 14.51 -15.82
N GLU A 404 -1.33 15.67 -15.85
CA GLU A 404 -0.35 16.09 -14.83
C GLU A 404 -1.01 16.60 -13.52
N GLU A 405 -2.33 16.84 -13.53
CA GLU A 405 -3.01 17.33 -12.33
C GLU A 405 -3.30 16.23 -11.31
N LEU A 406 -3.10 16.55 -10.02
CA LEU A 406 -3.58 15.74 -8.90
C LEU A 406 -5.03 15.36 -9.11
N ASP A 407 -5.33 14.07 -8.90
CA ASP A 407 -6.72 13.61 -8.92
C ASP A 407 -7.54 14.31 -7.82
N TYR A 408 -8.87 14.13 -7.85
CA TYR A 408 -9.76 14.70 -6.84
C TYR A 408 -9.29 14.42 -5.40
N TYR A 409 -8.84 13.19 -5.13
CA TYR A 409 -8.35 12.80 -3.80
C TYR A 409 -6.99 13.40 -3.50
N GLY A 410 -6.15 13.62 -4.52
CA GLY A 410 -4.85 14.24 -4.38
C GLY A 410 -4.95 15.68 -3.90
N LYS A 411 -5.87 16.45 -4.49
CA LYS A 411 -6.20 17.81 -4.03
C LYS A 411 -6.72 17.80 -2.58
N LEU A 412 -7.57 16.81 -2.26
CA LEU A 412 -8.18 16.66 -0.94
C LEU A 412 -7.17 16.24 0.15
N TYR A 413 -6.20 15.38 -0.17
CA TYR A 413 -5.14 14.97 0.76
C TYR A 413 -4.09 16.06 0.99
N SER A 414 -3.93 16.97 0.02
CA SER A 414 -2.97 18.07 0.08
C SER A 414 -3.53 19.34 0.73
N ASN A 415 -4.86 19.40 0.97
CA ASN A 415 -5.48 20.51 1.68
C ASN A 415 -5.22 20.41 3.19
N ASP A 416 -4.93 21.53 3.86
CA ASP A 416 -4.59 21.59 5.28
C ASP A 416 -5.80 21.43 6.22
N ASN A 417 -7.01 21.28 5.67
CA ASN A 417 -8.26 21.22 6.43
C ASN A 417 -8.50 19.87 7.13
N LYS A 418 -7.82 19.70 8.27
CA LYS A 418 -7.73 18.45 9.06
C LYS A 418 -8.88 18.29 10.04
N VAL A 419 -9.95 17.58 9.68
CA VAL A 419 -10.92 17.12 10.70
C VAL A 419 -11.29 15.66 10.56
N ARG A 420 -10.94 14.91 11.60
CA ARG A 420 -11.40 13.54 11.80
C ARG A 420 -12.84 13.55 12.31
N ILE A 421 -13.70 12.79 11.65
CA ILE A 421 -15.02 12.48 12.19
C ILE A 421 -14.88 11.41 13.27
N ILE A 422 -15.26 11.74 14.50
CA ILE A 422 -15.44 10.79 15.61
C ILE A 422 -16.94 10.54 15.77
N ALA A 423 -17.46 9.55 15.06
CA ALA A 423 -18.86 9.19 15.09
C ALA A 423 -19.18 8.38 16.35
N ARG A 424 -20.29 8.72 17.03
CA ARG A 424 -20.89 7.92 18.10
C ARG A 424 -22.35 7.70 17.77
N GLU A 425 -22.85 6.52 18.14
CA GLU A 425 -24.29 6.31 18.17
C GLU A 425 -24.90 7.11 19.33
N HIS A 426 -26.12 7.59 19.11
CA HIS A 426 -26.90 8.23 20.16
C HIS A 426 -28.29 7.62 20.12
N THR A 427 -28.71 7.05 21.25
CA THR A 427 -30.04 6.43 21.41
C THR A 427 -31.01 7.32 22.18
N GLY A 428 -30.53 8.45 22.73
CA GLY A 428 -31.40 9.40 23.41
C GLY A 428 -32.36 10.04 22.42
N LEU A 429 -33.66 9.89 22.69
CA LEU A 429 -34.67 10.82 22.23
C LEU A 429 -34.14 12.23 22.56
N LEU A 430 -34.07 13.12 21.57
CA LEU A 430 -33.84 14.54 21.85
C LEU A 430 -34.88 14.95 22.90
N ASP A 431 -34.45 15.44 24.06
CA ASP A 431 -35.36 15.94 25.07
C ASP A 431 -36.25 16.99 24.40
N ARG A 432 -37.55 16.69 24.36
CA ARG A 432 -38.55 17.61 23.82
C ARG A 432 -38.70 18.73 24.84
N ASN A 433 -37.97 19.82 24.63
CA ASN A 433 -38.29 21.09 25.27
C ASN A 433 -39.60 21.65 24.73
#